data_AF-A0A956A4K8-F1
#
_entry.id   AF-A0A956A4K8-F1
#
_cell.length_a   1.000
_cell.length_b   1.000
_cell.length_c   1.000
_cell.angle_alpha   90.00
_cell.angle_beta   90.00
_cell.angle_gamma   90.00
#
_symmetry.space_group_name_H-M   'P 1'
#
loop_
_entity.id
_entity.type
_entity.pdbx_description
1 polymer ?
#
loop_
_entity_poly.entity_id
_entity_poly.type
_entity_poly.pdbx_seq_one_letter_code
_entity_poly.pdbx_strand_id
1 'polypeptide(L)'
;MRHSLRLPGVLRVALVAGAALLAAACSDDSSDGTTDPGPSGAKTITATLAASGEFTTLTAALEAADLDGTLAGAGPFTLFAPTDAAFAKLPAGTVEGLLADIPALTRVLQYHVTSGEVDAAAVSASASVATLLGVAVPVMVEADGTVVLNGAAAVTSADVVASNGVIHVIDTVLLPPDDPPPSNTITDIVTSDDRFETLATAVAAAGLGDTLAGDGPFTVFAPTDDAFAALPAGTLDTLLADQAALTDVLTYHVVDGEVTASQVVGLSEAVAKNGVAIGIEVVDGAVVLNGTVHVTITDIVADNGVIHVIDGVLVPPPTIAELVATDPDFSTLRAAVEAAGLGEALAGDGPFTVFAPTDAAFAKIPEADLQALLADKAALTDVLTYHALTGRHLAAEVTGVTYLT
;
A
#
# COMPACT_ATOMS: atom_id res chain seq x y z
N MET A 1 22.61 50.36 23.78
CA MET A 1 21.21 49.92 23.59
C MET A 1 21.18 48.41 23.72
N ARG A 2 20.07 47.90 24.25
CA ARG A 2 19.85 46.57 24.84
C ARG A 2 20.05 45.42 23.84
N HIS A 3 20.63 44.30 24.27
CA HIS A 3 19.88 43.05 24.50
C HIS A 3 20.84 41.86 24.71
N SER A 4 20.86 41.34 25.94
CA SER A 4 21.28 39.98 26.24
C SER A 4 20.04 39.27 26.79
N LEU A 5 19.46 38.32 26.04
CA LEU A 5 18.48 37.38 26.58
C LEU A 5 19.10 35.98 26.58
N ARG A 6 19.32 35.46 27.78
CA ARG A 6 19.39 34.03 28.09
C ARG A 6 18.10 33.67 28.82
N LEU A 7 17.41 32.64 28.35
CA LEU A 7 16.56 31.74 29.16
C LEU A 7 17.32 30.40 29.29
N PRO A 8 16.93 29.41 30.14
CA PRO A 8 15.71 29.29 30.95
C PRO A 8 15.96 28.86 32.44
N GLY A 9 14.91 28.82 33.25
CA GLY A 9 14.98 28.36 34.65
C GLY A 9 13.61 28.07 35.29
N VAL A 10 13.14 26.83 35.07
CA VAL A 10 12.33 25.90 35.88
C VAL A 10 11.40 26.39 37.03
N LEU A 11 10.16 25.85 36.98
CA LEU A 11 9.31 25.32 38.07
C LEU A 11 8.74 26.26 39.15
N ARG A 12 7.40 26.32 39.25
CA ARG A 12 6.68 25.95 40.48
C ARG A 12 5.16 25.78 40.30
N VAL A 13 4.72 24.62 40.76
CA VAL A 13 3.36 24.13 40.99
C VAL A 13 2.60 25.01 41.99
N ALA A 14 1.31 25.25 41.75
CA ALA A 14 0.36 25.60 42.81
C ALA A 14 -1.04 25.03 42.47
N LEU A 15 -1.37 23.97 43.20
CA LEU A 15 -2.65 23.30 43.32
C LEU A 15 -3.64 24.20 44.11
N VAL A 16 -4.86 24.41 43.60
CA VAL A 16 -5.97 24.91 44.42
C VAL A 16 -7.20 24.04 44.18
N ALA A 17 -7.53 23.28 45.22
CA ALA A 17 -8.74 22.49 45.34
C ALA A 17 -9.92 23.39 45.76
N GLY A 18 -11.09 23.15 45.18
CA GLY A 18 -12.36 23.73 45.61
C GLY A 18 -13.48 22.72 45.39
N ALA A 19 -13.84 21.99 46.44
CA ALA A 19 -14.98 21.08 46.50
C ALA A 19 -16.12 21.73 47.28
N ALA A 20 -17.34 21.66 46.73
CA ALA A 20 -18.62 21.83 47.45
C ALA A 20 -19.67 20.99 46.70
N LEU A 21 -20.12 19.85 47.21
CA LEU A 21 -21.06 19.54 48.32
C LEU A 21 -22.49 19.25 47.80
N LEU A 22 -22.81 17.96 47.91
CA LEU A 22 -24.07 17.19 47.85
C LEU A 22 -25.43 17.90 47.68
N ALA A 23 -26.28 17.28 46.85
CA ALA A 23 -27.59 16.80 47.29
C ALA A 23 -27.94 15.48 46.57
N ALA A 24 -28.16 14.43 47.36
CA ALA A 24 -28.71 13.15 46.93
C ALA A 24 -30.25 13.16 47.06
N ALA A 25 -30.93 12.52 46.12
CA ALA A 25 -32.29 12.02 46.32
C ALA A 25 -32.44 10.64 45.64
N CYS A 26 -32.70 9.66 46.52
CA CYS A 26 -33.25 8.30 46.38
C CYS A 26 -34.34 8.17 45.30
N SER A 27 -34.83 7.03 44.82
CA SER A 27 -34.55 5.57 44.85
C SER A 27 -35.72 5.00 44.03
N ASP A 28 -35.51 4.08 43.08
CA ASP A 28 -36.37 2.90 42.98
C ASP A 28 -35.74 1.81 42.10
N ASP A 29 -35.93 0.59 42.55
CA ASP A 29 -35.43 -0.67 41.98
C ASP A 29 -36.54 -1.29 41.12
N SER A 30 -36.27 -1.54 39.84
CA SER A 30 -37.08 -2.45 39.02
C SER A 30 -36.25 -2.91 37.83
N SER A 31 -35.76 -4.14 37.95
CA SER A 31 -35.25 -4.94 36.85
C SER A 31 -36.36 -5.20 35.82
N ASP A 32 -36.21 -4.70 34.60
CA ASP A 32 -36.77 -5.38 33.43
C ASP A 32 -35.82 -5.26 32.24
N GLY A 33 -35.60 -6.38 31.59
CA GLY A 33 -34.70 -6.52 30.46
C GLY A 33 -35.37 -6.05 29.19
N THR A 34 -35.03 -4.84 28.75
CA THR A 34 -35.16 -4.44 27.35
C THR A 34 -33.94 -3.60 27.00
N THR A 35 -33.21 -4.04 25.97
CA THR A 35 -32.17 -3.26 25.30
C THR A 35 -32.74 -1.92 24.87
N ASP A 36 -32.47 -0.88 25.64
CA ASP A 36 -32.71 0.51 25.28
C ASP A 36 -31.50 0.98 24.45
N PRO A 37 -31.64 1.22 23.13
CA PRO A 37 -30.62 1.96 22.40
C PRO A 37 -30.75 3.43 22.82
N GLY A 38 -29.79 3.89 23.62
CA GLY A 38 -29.66 5.29 24.01
C GLY A 38 -29.58 6.26 22.81
N PRO A 39 -29.76 7.56 23.08
CA PRO A 39 -30.66 8.43 22.35
C PRO A 39 -30.01 9.07 21.13
N SER A 40 -30.61 8.94 19.93
CA SER A 40 -30.22 9.73 18.76
C SER A 40 -31.46 10.32 18.09
N GLY A 41 -31.71 11.61 18.35
CA GLY A 41 -32.64 12.42 17.58
C GLY A 41 -32.04 12.93 16.26
N ALA A 42 -30.82 12.51 15.89
CA ALA A 42 -30.19 12.89 14.65
C ALA A 42 -30.67 11.98 13.51
N LYS A 43 -30.99 12.58 12.37
CA LYS A 43 -31.38 11.87 11.15
C LYS A 43 -30.13 11.35 10.42
N THR A 44 -30.25 10.28 9.63
CA THR A 44 -29.16 9.85 8.72
C THR A 44 -28.85 10.95 7.69
N ILE A 45 -27.73 10.83 6.97
CA ILE A 45 -27.37 11.75 5.90
C ILE A 45 -28.53 11.88 4.89
N THR A 46 -29.02 10.74 4.39
CA THR A 46 -30.14 10.69 3.44
C THR A 46 -31.43 11.33 4.00
N ALA A 47 -31.76 11.08 5.26
CA ALA A 47 -32.93 11.67 5.92
C ALA A 47 -32.75 13.17 6.25
N THR A 48 -31.51 13.64 6.37
CA THR A 48 -31.17 15.05 6.58
C THR A 48 -31.30 15.83 5.28
N LEU A 49 -30.81 15.28 4.16
CA LEU A 49 -30.97 15.85 2.82
C LEU A 49 -32.45 15.98 2.43
N ALA A 50 -33.23 14.92 2.66
CA ALA A 50 -34.67 14.92 2.35
C ALA A 50 -35.47 15.94 3.17
N ALA A 51 -34.96 16.38 4.32
CA ALA A 51 -35.63 17.32 5.21
C ALA A 51 -35.38 18.80 4.88
N SER A 52 -34.30 19.14 4.17
CA SER A 52 -33.96 20.54 3.86
C SER A 52 -34.74 21.10 2.66
N GLY A 53 -35.11 20.24 1.70
CA GLY A 53 -35.81 20.64 0.47
C GLY A 53 -34.94 21.32 -0.58
N GLU A 54 -33.63 21.50 -0.35
CA GLU A 54 -32.68 22.17 -1.25
C GLU A 54 -31.75 21.19 -2.00
N PHE A 55 -31.94 19.88 -1.80
CA PHE A 55 -31.15 18.79 -2.37
C PHE A 55 -31.98 17.83 -3.22
N THR A 56 -33.07 18.31 -3.82
CA THR A 56 -34.02 17.44 -4.53
C THR A 56 -33.37 16.70 -5.71
N THR A 57 -32.45 17.36 -6.42
CA THR A 57 -31.68 16.79 -7.53
C THR A 57 -30.68 15.75 -7.04
N LEU A 58 -30.00 16.02 -5.92
CA LEU A 58 -29.03 15.11 -5.32
C LEU A 58 -29.71 13.84 -4.80
N THR A 59 -30.85 13.97 -4.11
CA THR A 59 -31.61 12.81 -3.62
C THR A 59 -32.09 11.93 -4.78
N ALA A 60 -32.59 12.52 -5.87
CA ALA A 60 -32.98 11.76 -7.06
C ALA A 60 -31.78 11.06 -7.74
N ALA A 61 -30.61 11.70 -7.75
CA ALA A 61 -29.39 11.12 -8.28
C ALA A 61 -28.88 9.95 -7.43
N LEU A 62 -28.94 10.07 -6.10
CA LEU A 62 -28.58 8.99 -5.16
C LEU A 62 -29.49 7.77 -5.31
N GLU A 63 -30.79 8.00 -5.51
CA GLU A 63 -31.79 6.95 -5.76
C GLU A 63 -31.54 6.27 -7.11
N ALA A 64 -31.25 7.04 -8.16
CA ALA A 64 -30.95 6.51 -9.49
C ALA A 64 -29.64 5.68 -9.53
N ALA A 65 -28.66 6.04 -8.70
CA ALA A 65 -27.36 5.38 -8.61
C ALA A 65 -27.29 4.26 -7.55
N ASP A 66 -28.40 3.94 -6.88
CA ASP A 66 -28.51 2.95 -5.80
C ASP A 66 -27.51 3.19 -4.64
N LEU A 67 -27.14 4.45 -4.40
CA LEU A 67 -26.19 4.84 -3.34
C LEU A 67 -26.88 5.15 -2.00
N ASP A 68 -28.22 5.22 -1.98
CA ASP A 68 -29.01 5.47 -0.78
C ASP A 68 -28.79 4.41 0.30
N GLY A 69 -28.64 3.14 -0.08
CA GLY A 69 -28.35 2.05 0.86
C GLY A 69 -26.97 2.20 1.51
N THR A 70 -25.96 2.59 0.73
CA THR A 70 -24.59 2.81 1.20
C THR A 70 -24.52 3.99 2.16
N LEU A 71 -25.14 5.12 1.80
CA LEU A 71 -25.15 6.34 2.63
C LEU A 71 -26.15 6.28 3.79
N ALA A 72 -27.03 5.27 3.86
CA ALA A 72 -27.85 4.96 5.02
C ALA A 72 -27.18 3.94 5.97
N GLY A 73 -26.06 3.33 5.57
CA GLY A 73 -25.32 2.35 6.34
C GLY A 73 -24.64 2.91 7.60
N ALA A 74 -23.98 2.01 8.34
CA ALA A 74 -23.17 2.38 9.51
C ALA A 74 -21.95 3.20 9.04
N GLY A 75 -22.02 4.52 9.23
CA GLY A 75 -20.92 5.43 8.94
C GLY A 75 -19.74 5.28 9.92
N PRO A 76 -18.83 6.26 9.99
CA PRO A 76 -19.04 7.65 9.59
C PRO A 76 -18.73 7.92 8.11
N PHE A 77 -19.55 8.77 7.48
CA PHE A 77 -19.31 9.33 6.15
C PHE A 77 -19.25 10.85 6.21
N THR A 78 -18.55 11.46 5.25
CA THR A 78 -18.63 12.90 5.01
C THR A 78 -19.14 13.12 3.60
N LEU A 79 -20.26 13.83 3.46
CA LEU A 79 -20.87 14.14 2.17
C LEU A 79 -20.69 15.61 1.83
N PHE A 80 -20.05 15.90 0.70
CA PHE A 80 -20.07 17.22 0.08
C PHE A 80 -21.34 17.33 -0.76
N ALA A 81 -22.40 17.92 -0.21
CA ALA A 81 -23.72 17.94 -0.81
C ALA A 81 -23.92 19.17 -1.71
N PRO A 82 -23.96 19.03 -3.05
CA PRO A 82 -24.30 20.13 -3.95
C PRO A 82 -25.77 20.48 -3.83
N THR A 83 -26.05 21.78 -3.68
CA THR A 83 -27.43 22.30 -3.70
C THR A 83 -28.08 22.18 -5.08
N ASP A 84 -29.41 22.28 -5.17
CA ASP A 84 -30.11 22.36 -6.46
C ASP A 84 -29.61 23.54 -7.33
N ALA A 85 -29.17 24.63 -6.70
CA ALA A 85 -28.52 25.75 -7.40
C ALA A 85 -27.14 25.39 -7.97
N ALA A 86 -26.39 24.49 -7.33
CA ALA A 86 -25.12 23.97 -7.83
C ALA A 86 -25.31 23.12 -9.09
N PHE A 87 -26.34 22.27 -9.12
CA PHE A 87 -26.70 21.51 -10.33
C PHE A 87 -27.15 22.43 -11.46
N ALA A 88 -27.86 23.52 -11.16
CA ALA A 88 -28.29 24.49 -12.16
C ALA A 88 -27.13 25.28 -12.81
N LYS A 89 -25.93 25.30 -12.18
CA LYS A 89 -24.72 25.88 -12.77
C LYS A 89 -24.06 24.98 -13.82
N LEU A 90 -24.42 23.70 -13.88
CA LEU A 90 -23.88 22.79 -14.89
C LEU A 90 -24.35 23.18 -16.30
N PRO A 91 -23.55 22.89 -17.34
CA PRO A 91 -23.98 23.08 -18.72
C PRO A 91 -25.30 22.34 -19.00
N ALA A 92 -26.17 22.95 -19.82
CA ALA A 92 -27.43 22.33 -20.20
C ALA A 92 -27.18 20.99 -20.92
N GLY A 93 -27.83 19.92 -20.45
CA GLY A 93 -27.63 18.56 -20.95
C GLY A 93 -26.68 17.70 -20.13
N THR A 94 -25.90 18.28 -19.20
CA THR A 94 -24.96 17.50 -18.35
C THR A 94 -25.71 16.62 -17.35
N VAL A 95 -26.74 17.14 -16.70
CA VAL A 95 -27.52 16.36 -15.71
C VAL A 95 -28.31 15.25 -16.40
N GLU A 96 -28.91 15.53 -17.55
CA GLU A 96 -29.62 14.54 -18.35
C GLU A 96 -28.66 13.46 -18.90
N GLY A 97 -27.44 13.86 -19.28
CA GLY A 97 -26.39 12.93 -19.71
C GLY A 97 -25.95 12.00 -18.58
N LEU A 98 -25.74 12.53 -17.37
CA LEU A 98 -25.40 11.73 -16.19
C LEU A 98 -26.56 10.81 -15.78
N LEU A 99 -27.81 11.28 -15.80
CA LEU A 99 -28.97 10.43 -15.50
C LEU A 99 -29.21 9.33 -16.54
N ALA A 100 -28.72 9.50 -17.77
CA ALA A 100 -28.74 8.47 -18.81
C ALA A 100 -27.58 7.47 -18.70
N ASP A 101 -26.49 7.83 -18.01
CA ASP A 101 -25.29 7.02 -17.79
C ASP A 101 -25.09 6.79 -16.28
N ILE A 102 -25.77 5.75 -15.76
CA ILE A 102 -25.72 5.39 -14.34
C ILE A 102 -24.28 5.17 -13.84
N PRO A 103 -23.39 4.44 -14.56
CA PRO A 103 -21.97 4.36 -14.17
C PRO A 103 -21.28 5.72 -14.01
N ALA A 104 -21.47 6.65 -14.94
CA ALA A 104 -20.91 8.00 -14.82
C ALA A 104 -21.51 8.77 -13.63
N LEU A 105 -22.81 8.66 -13.40
CA LEU A 105 -23.50 9.26 -12.26
C LEU A 105 -22.98 8.72 -10.93
N THR A 106 -22.86 7.40 -10.79
CA THR A 106 -22.33 6.75 -9.59
C THR A 106 -20.92 7.25 -9.29
N ARG A 107 -20.06 7.41 -10.30
CA ARG A 107 -18.70 7.96 -10.13
C ARG A 107 -18.71 9.40 -9.64
N VAL A 108 -19.55 10.26 -10.23
CA VAL A 108 -19.71 11.64 -9.77
C VAL A 108 -20.17 11.68 -8.31
N LEU A 109 -21.13 10.84 -7.93
CA LEU A 109 -21.65 10.79 -6.55
C LEU A 109 -20.61 10.25 -5.56
N GLN A 110 -19.84 9.23 -5.92
CA GLN A 110 -18.73 8.74 -5.09
C GLN A 110 -17.63 9.79 -4.90
N TYR A 111 -17.42 10.67 -5.87
CA TYR A 111 -16.47 11.80 -5.76
C TYR A 111 -16.92 12.88 -4.75
N HIS A 112 -18.21 12.92 -4.40
CA HIS A 112 -18.75 13.81 -3.38
C HIS A 112 -18.75 13.18 -1.97
N VAL A 113 -18.41 11.90 -1.85
CA VAL A 113 -18.47 11.17 -0.58
C VAL A 113 -17.06 10.83 -0.11
N THR A 114 -16.80 10.99 1.17
CA THR A 114 -15.57 10.59 1.86
C THR A 114 -15.91 9.59 2.95
N SER A 115 -15.09 8.55 3.09
CA SER A 115 -15.13 7.65 4.25
C SER A 115 -14.52 8.34 5.47
N GLY A 116 -15.20 8.31 6.61
CA GLY A 116 -14.76 8.99 7.83
C GLY A 116 -15.56 10.24 8.15
N GLU A 117 -15.49 10.67 9.41
CA GLU A 117 -16.02 11.95 9.86
C GLU A 117 -14.92 13.01 9.70
N VAL A 118 -15.09 13.90 8.72
CA VAL A 118 -14.17 14.98 8.42
C VAL A 118 -14.92 16.29 8.64
N ASP A 119 -14.66 16.95 9.76
CA ASP A 119 -15.23 18.27 10.06
C ASP A 119 -14.54 19.37 9.26
N ALA A 120 -15.11 20.58 9.26
CA ALA A 120 -14.58 21.72 8.50
C ALA A 120 -13.14 22.07 8.88
N ALA A 121 -12.77 21.85 10.15
CA ALA A 121 -11.42 22.06 10.65
C ALA A 121 -10.42 21.06 10.05
N ALA A 122 -10.80 19.79 9.95
CA ALA A 122 -10.01 18.75 9.31
C ALA A 122 -9.93 18.93 7.79
N VAL A 123 -11.02 19.35 7.14
CA VAL A 123 -11.01 19.69 5.71
C VAL A 123 -10.04 20.84 5.45
N SER A 124 -10.14 21.95 6.19
CA SER A 124 -9.30 23.14 5.99
C SER A 124 -7.84 22.95 6.41
N ALA A 125 -7.53 21.98 7.28
CA ALA A 125 -6.17 21.61 7.64
C ALA A 125 -5.51 20.64 6.65
N SER A 126 -6.29 20.04 5.74
CA SER A 126 -5.80 19.05 4.77
C SER A 126 -5.55 19.70 3.41
N ALA A 127 -4.50 19.25 2.70
CA ALA A 127 -4.24 19.72 1.33
C ALA A 127 -5.20 19.07 0.31
N SER A 128 -5.74 17.90 0.64
CA SER A 128 -6.72 17.18 -0.15
C SER A 128 -7.55 16.25 0.75
N VAL A 129 -8.73 15.84 0.26
CA VAL A 129 -9.62 14.91 0.94
C VAL A 129 -9.81 13.68 0.05
N ALA A 130 -9.60 12.48 0.62
CA ALA A 130 -9.85 11.23 -0.09
C ALA A 130 -11.35 11.02 -0.31
N THR A 131 -11.75 10.57 -1.51
CA THR A 131 -13.15 10.30 -1.84
C THR A 131 -13.39 8.79 -1.99
N LEU A 132 -14.65 8.38 -1.98
CA LEU A 132 -15.06 7.00 -2.19
C LEU A 132 -14.76 6.53 -3.63
N LEU A 133 -14.56 7.47 -4.57
CA LEU A 133 -14.10 7.19 -5.93
C LEU A 133 -12.61 6.79 -5.97
N GLY A 134 -11.84 7.05 -4.90
CA GLY A 134 -10.39 6.85 -4.85
C GLY A 134 -9.57 8.03 -5.38
N VAL A 135 -10.21 9.05 -5.95
CA VAL A 135 -9.55 10.29 -6.40
C VAL A 135 -9.62 11.33 -5.30
N ALA A 136 -8.48 11.90 -4.91
CA ALA A 136 -8.46 12.95 -3.90
C ALA A 136 -9.00 14.28 -4.46
N VAL A 137 -9.83 14.97 -3.68
CA VAL A 137 -10.31 16.32 -3.98
C VAL A 137 -9.32 17.31 -3.36
N PRO A 138 -8.64 18.16 -4.15
CA PRO A 138 -7.74 19.16 -3.60
C PRO A 138 -8.55 20.23 -2.85
N VAL A 139 -8.04 20.62 -1.68
CA VAL A 139 -8.64 21.63 -0.82
C VAL A 139 -7.78 22.87 -0.83
N MET A 140 -8.41 24.02 -1.02
CA MET A 140 -7.78 25.33 -0.93
C MET A 140 -8.59 26.20 0.02
N VAL A 141 -7.91 26.85 0.97
CA VAL A 141 -8.54 27.85 1.84
C VAL A 141 -8.20 29.23 1.29
N GLU A 142 -9.23 29.99 0.92
CA GLU A 142 -9.06 31.36 0.44
C GLU A 142 -8.68 32.32 1.58
N ALA A 143 -8.21 33.51 1.22
CA ALA A 143 -7.75 34.52 2.18
C ALA A 143 -8.86 35.03 3.12
N ASP A 144 -10.13 34.84 2.77
CA ASP A 144 -11.31 35.18 3.57
C ASP A 144 -11.77 34.03 4.49
N GLY A 145 -11.10 32.88 4.44
CA GLY A 145 -11.42 31.69 5.22
C GLY A 145 -12.39 30.72 4.54
N THR A 146 -12.81 31.00 3.29
CA THR A 146 -13.68 30.10 2.52
C THR A 146 -12.91 28.85 2.09
N VAL A 147 -13.50 27.68 2.31
CA VAL A 147 -12.95 26.40 1.83
C VAL A 147 -13.45 26.14 0.42
N VAL A 148 -12.53 26.01 -0.53
CA VAL A 148 -12.79 25.72 -1.94
C VAL A 148 -12.22 24.34 -2.29
N LEU A 149 -13.09 23.50 -2.82
CA LEU A 149 -12.81 22.13 -3.24
C LEU A 149 -12.66 22.10 -4.77
N ASN A 150 -11.67 21.34 -5.25
CA ASN A 150 -11.39 21.18 -6.68
C ASN A 150 -11.24 22.51 -7.45
N GLY A 151 -10.79 23.57 -6.77
CA GLY A 151 -10.59 24.90 -7.33
C GLY A 151 -11.87 25.64 -7.77
N ALA A 152 -13.07 25.09 -7.53
CA ALA A 152 -14.32 25.66 -8.02
C ALA A 152 -15.51 25.55 -7.04
N ALA A 153 -15.57 24.53 -6.18
CA ALA A 153 -16.71 24.30 -5.31
C ALA A 153 -16.49 24.88 -3.91
N ALA A 154 -17.18 25.96 -3.60
CA ALA A 154 -17.09 26.60 -2.29
C ALA A 154 -18.02 25.91 -1.28
N VAL A 155 -17.51 25.65 -0.09
CA VAL A 155 -18.31 25.17 1.05
C VAL A 155 -19.11 26.36 1.60
N THR A 156 -20.43 26.30 1.51
CA THR A 156 -21.36 27.37 1.91
C THR A 156 -21.96 27.16 3.29
N SER A 157 -22.11 25.90 3.71
CA SER A 157 -22.49 25.52 5.08
C SER A 157 -21.72 24.27 5.44
N ALA A 158 -20.97 24.31 6.54
CA ALA A 158 -20.16 23.19 6.99
C ALA A 158 -20.73 22.55 8.27
N ASP A 159 -20.24 21.36 8.60
CA ASP A 159 -20.49 20.66 9.88
C ASP A 159 -21.97 20.37 10.18
N VAL A 160 -22.75 20.01 9.16
CA VAL A 160 -24.14 19.56 9.38
C VAL A 160 -24.12 18.11 9.87
N VAL A 161 -24.31 17.92 11.18
CA VAL A 161 -24.23 16.62 11.85
C VAL A 161 -25.43 15.74 11.48
N ALA A 162 -25.13 14.53 11.01
CA ALA A 162 -26.07 13.45 10.78
C ALA A 162 -25.74 12.24 11.69
N SER A 163 -26.68 11.32 11.88
CA SER A 163 -26.48 10.15 12.75
C SER A 163 -25.40 9.18 12.29
N ASN A 164 -25.02 9.25 11.01
CA ASN A 164 -24.01 8.39 10.40
C ASN A 164 -22.93 9.19 9.66
N GLY A 165 -22.74 10.47 10.00
CA GLY A 165 -21.70 11.29 9.38
C GLY A 165 -21.91 12.80 9.42
N VAL A 166 -21.21 13.51 8.55
CA VAL A 166 -21.24 14.97 8.43
C VAL A 166 -21.57 15.38 6.99
N ILE A 167 -22.32 16.46 6.82
CA ILE A 167 -22.63 17.04 5.52
C ILE A 167 -21.99 18.43 5.43
N HIS A 168 -21.26 18.66 4.34
CA HIS A 168 -20.76 19.97 3.93
C HIS A 168 -21.49 20.40 2.66
N VAL A 169 -22.24 21.48 2.73
CA VAL A 169 -23.01 22.01 1.59
C VAL A 169 -22.09 22.78 0.66
N ILE A 170 -22.11 22.42 -0.62
CA ILE A 170 -21.28 23.07 -1.65
C ILE A 170 -22.13 23.77 -2.70
N ASP A 171 -21.56 24.82 -3.29
CA ASP A 171 -22.27 25.66 -4.26
C ASP A 171 -22.07 25.23 -5.72
N THR A 172 -21.21 24.24 -5.98
CA THR A 172 -20.85 23.75 -7.32
C THR A 172 -20.67 22.23 -7.25
N VAL A 173 -21.15 21.51 -8.26
CA VAL A 173 -21.01 20.05 -8.36
C VAL A 173 -19.54 19.70 -8.60
N LEU A 174 -18.99 18.81 -7.78
CA LEU A 174 -17.67 18.22 -7.99
C LEU A 174 -17.75 17.24 -9.16
N LEU A 175 -17.25 17.68 -10.31
CA LEU A 175 -17.00 16.78 -11.42
C LEU A 175 -15.59 16.18 -11.23
N PRO A 176 -15.45 14.85 -11.25
CA PRO A 176 -14.14 14.24 -11.32
C PRO A 176 -13.44 14.73 -12.60
N PRO A 177 -12.10 14.84 -12.60
CA PRO A 177 -11.36 15.17 -13.81
C PRO A 177 -11.72 14.21 -14.97
N ASP A 178 -11.71 14.71 -16.21
CA ASP A 178 -12.01 13.93 -17.43
C ASP A 178 -11.07 12.74 -17.64
N ASP A 179 -9.95 12.68 -16.91
CA ASP A 179 -9.16 11.47 -16.76
C ASP A 179 -9.83 10.58 -15.71
N PRO A 180 -10.56 9.52 -16.14
CA PRO A 180 -11.07 8.54 -15.18
C PRO A 180 -9.89 8.03 -14.34
N PRO A 181 -10.04 7.79 -13.01
CA PRO A 181 -9.13 6.89 -12.32
C PRO A 181 -8.94 5.65 -13.19
N PRO A 182 -7.71 5.11 -13.21
CA PRO A 182 -7.35 3.98 -14.05
C PRO A 182 -8.46 2.94 -13.97
N SER A 183 -9.24 2.79 -15.04
CA SER A 183 -10.35 1.82 -15.08
C SER A 183 -9.84 0.44 -15.49
N ASN A 184 -8.57 0.38 -15.88
CA ASN A 184 -7.85 -0.79 -16.30
C ASN A 184 -6.51 -0.84 -15.54
N THR A 185 -6.55 -0.81 -14.20
CA THR A 185 -5.34 -1.02 -13.38
C THR A 185 -4.81 -2.43 -13.55
N ILE A 186 -3.58 -2.67 -13.10
CA ILE A 186 -3.01 -4.02 -13.02
C ILE A 186 -3.94 -4.96 -12.24
N THR A 187 -4.48 -4.51 -11.11
CA THR A 187 -5.42 -5.30 -10.30
C THR A 187 -6.71 -5.59 -11.07
N ASP A 188 -7.25 -4.64 -11.84
CA ASP A 188 -8.46 -4.85 -12.64
C ASP A 188 -8.22 -5.88 -13.76
N ILE A 189 -7.08 -5.83 -14.44
CA ILE A 189 -6.71 -6.79 -15.48
C ILE A 189 -6.53 -8.19 -14.88
N VAL A 190 -5.83 -8.29 -13.75
CA VAL A 190 -5.58 -9.58 -13.06
C VAL A 190 -6.88 -10.19 -12.55
N THR A 191 -7.83 -9.39 -12.07
CA THR A 191 -9.11 -9.89 -11.55
C THR A 191 -10.14 -10.20 -12.63
N SER A 192 -10.02 -9.60 -13.82
CA SER A 192 -10.97 -9.77 -14.93
C SER A 192 -10.57 -10.87 -15.93
N ASP A 193 -9.35 -11.39 -15.87
CA ASP A 193 -8.82 -12.36 -16.82
C ASP A 193 -8.74 -13.76 -16.18
N ASP A 194 -9.44 -14.72 -16.79
CA ASP A 194 -9.57 -16.11 -16.33
C ASP A 194 -8.22 -16.87 -16.24
N ARG A 195 -7.12 -16.30 -16.75
CA ARG A 195 -5.77 -16.92 -16.69
C ARG A 195 -5.02 -16.62 -15.39
N PHE A 196 -5.53 -15.70 -14.57
CA PHE A 196 -4.87 -15.19 -13.37
C PHE A 196 -5.70 -15.43 -12.10
N GLU A 197 -6.64 -16.38 -12.09
CA GLU A 197 -7.52 -16.61 -10.93
C GLU A 197 -6.72 -16.92 -9.65
N THR A 198 -5.65 -17.70 -9.78
CA THR A 198 -4.74 -18.06 -8.67
C THR A 198 -3.94 -16.85 -8.21
N LEU A 199 -3.47 -16.03 -9.15
CA LEU A 199 -2.74 -14.78 -8.85
C LEU A 199 -3.64 -13.78 -8.12
N ALA A 200 -4.87 -13.56 -8.61
CA ALA A 200 -5.85 -12.67 -7.99
C ALA A 200 -6.14 -13.11 -6.55
N THR A 201 -6.32 -14.42 -6.32
CA THR A 201 -6.52 -14.99 -4.99
C THR A 201 -5.29 -14.77 -4.09
N ALA A 202 -4.08 -14.98 -4.60
CA ALA A 202 -2.84 -14.77 -3.87
C ALA A 202 -2.64 -13.29 -3.49
N VAL A 203 -2.88 -12.37 -4.42
CA VAL A 203 -2.80 -10.91 -4.19
C VAL A 203 -3.81 -10.46 -3.13
N ALA A 204 -5.03 -10.98 -3.18
CA ALA A 204 -6.05 -10.73 -2.17
C ALA A 204 -5.64 -11.28 -0.80
N ALA A 205 -5.11 -12.51 -0.74
CA ALA A 205 -4.65 -13.14 0.50
C ALA A 205 -3.45 -12.41 1.13
N ALA A 206 -2.55 -11.87 0.31
CA ALA A 206 -1.41 -11.07 0.77
C ALA A 206 -1.79 -9.64 1.17
N GLY A 207 -2.97 -9.15 0.77
CA GLY A 207 -3.39 -7.76 1.01
C GLY A 207 -2.65 -6.75 0.13
N LEU A 208 -2.21 -7.16 -1.07
CA LEU A 208 -1.45 -6.31 -2.00
C LEU A 208 -2.32 -5.62 -3.06
N GLY A 209 -3.64 -5.85 -3.07
CA GLY A 209 -4.56 -5.29 -4.05
C GLY A 209 -4.48 -3.76 -4.15
N ASP A 210 -4.49 -3.07 -3.00
CA ASP A 210 -4.40 -1.60 -2.95
C ASP A 210 -3.02 -1.09 -3.40
N THR A 211 -1.96 -1.82 -3.08
CA THR A 211 -0.59 -1.48 -3.51
C THR A 211 -0.45 -1.57 -5.02
N LEU A 212 -1.01 -2.61 -5.64
CA LEU A 212 -0.98 -2.83 -7.09
C LEU A 212 -2.02 -2.01 -7.86
N ALA A 213 -3.03 -1.47 -7.18
CA ALA A 213 -3.99 -0.51 -7.71
C ALA A 213 -3.53 0.95 -7.55
N GLY A 214 -2.44 1.21 -6.81
CA GLY A 214 -1.90 2.54 -6.57
C GLY A 214 -1.37 3.23 -7.83
N ASP A 215 -0.92 4.48 -7.66
CA ASP A 215 -0.62 5.45 -8.75
C ASP A 215 0.48 5.03 -9.75
N GLY A 216 1.22 3.95 -9.51
CA GLY A 216 2.23 3.44 -10.45
C GLY A 216 3.33 4.46 -10.81
N PRO A 217 4.11 4.21 -11.88
CA PRO A 217 4.03 3.06 -12.77
C PRO A 217 4.68 1.80 -12.18
N PHE A 218 4.06 0.65 -12.38
CA PHE A 218 4.60 -0.66 -12.03
C PHE A 218 4.78 -1.56 -13.25
N THR A 219 5.73 -2.49 -13.18
CA THR A 219 5.82 -3.61 -14.12
C THR A 219 5.58 -4.91 -13.36
N VAL A 220 4.56 -5.67 -13.73
CA VAL A 220 4.23 -6.93 -13.07
C VAL A 220 4.46 -8.10 -14.01
N PHE A 221 5.30 -9.03 -13.58
CA PHE A 221 5.43 -10.33 -14.22
C PHE A 221 4.33 -11.25 -13.68
N ALA A 222 3.23 -11.40 -14.43
CA ALA A 222 2.04 -12.11 -13.96
C ALA A 222 2.10 -13.61 -14.34
N PRO A 223 2.29 -14.53 -13.37
CA PRO A 223 2.21 -15.96 -13.63
C PRO A 223 0.77 -16.38 -13.94
N THR A 224 0.62 -17.23 -14.94
CA THR A 224 -0.66 -17.87 -15.28
C THR A 224 -1.04 -18.96 -14.27
N ASP A 225 -2.31 -19.38 -14.27
CA ASP A 225 -2.74 -20.52 -13.46
C ASP A 225 -1.98 -21.81 -13.78
N ASP A 226 -1.60 -22.02 -15.06
CA ASP A 226 -0.73 -23.12 -15.47
C ASP A 226 0.67 -23.02 -14.85
N ALA A 227 1.21 -21.79 -14.69
CA ALA A 227 2.48 -21.54 -14.03
C ALA A 227 2.43 -21.90 -12.53
N PHE A 228 1.32 -21.58 -11.86
CA PHE A 228 1.10 -22.00 -10.48
C PHE A 228 0.92 -23.52 -10.36
N ALA A 229 0.22 -24.15 -11.31
CA ALA A 229 0.05 -25.60 -11.34
C ALA A 229 1.35 -26.37 -11.62
N ALA A 230 2.32 -25.72 -12.30
CA ALA A 230 3.65 -26.27 -12.54
C ALA A 230 4.56 -26.27 -11.31
N LEU A 231 4.19 -25.57 -10.23
CA LEU A 231 4.94 -25.62 -8.98
C LEU A 231 4.94 -27.04 -8.37
N PRO A 232 6.01 -27.43 -7.65
CA PRO A 232 6.03 -28.68 -6.92
C PRO A 232 4.81 -28.81 -5.98
N ALA A 233 4.25 -30.02 -5.89
CA ALA A 233 3.07 -30.28 -5.07
C ALA A 233 3.32 -29.86 -3.60
N GLY A 234 2.42 -29.03 -3.05
CA GLY A 234 2.49 -28.50 -1.69
C GLY A 234 3.25 -27.18 -1.55
N THR A 235 3.96 -26.70 -2.59
CA THR A 235 4.64 -25.40 -2.55
C THR A 235 3.63 -24.24 -2.46
N LEU A 236 2.60 -24.26 -3.30
CA LEU A 236 1.55 -23.22 -3.27
C LEU A 236 0.81 -23.20 -1.93
N ASP A 237 0.45 -24.37 -1.38
CA ASP A 237 -0.22 -24.46 -0.08
C ASP A 237 0.66 -23.90 1.04
N THR A 238 1.97 -24.15 0.98
CA THR A 238 2.93 -23.62 1.95
C THR A 238 3.04 -22.10 1.85
N LEU A 239 3.08 -21.56 0.63
CA LEU A 239 3.10 -20.12 0.39
C LEU A 239 1.80 -19.45 0.84
N LEU A 240 0.64 -20.02 0.53
CA LEU A 240 -0.65 -19.48 0.96
C LEU A 240 -0.85 -19.54 2.49
N ALA A 241 -0.20 -20.49 3.17
CA ALA A 241 -0.23 -20.58 4.63
C ALA A 241 0.71 -19.56 5.32
N ASP A 242 1.73 -19.05 4.62
CA ASP A 242 2.69 -18.08 5.14
C ASP A 242 2.55 -16.75 4.40
N GLN A 243 1.80 -15.82 4.99
CA GLN A 243 1.55 -14.51 4.40
C GLN A 243 2.84 -13.70 4.16
N ALA A 244 3.87 -13.86 4.98
CA ALA A 244 5.13 -13.15 4.80
C ALA A 244 5.86 -13.68 3.57
N ALA A 245 5.95 -15.01 3.42
CA ALA A 245 6.51 -15.65 2.24
C ALA A 245 5.70 -15.33 0.98
N LEU A 246 4.38 -15.32 1.06
CA LEU A 246 3.51 -14.96 -0.06
C LEU A 246 3.74 -13.51 -0.51
N THR A 247 3.83 -12.59 0.45
CA THR A 247 4.08 -11.17 0.17
C THR A 247 5.45 -10.99 -0.49
N ASP A 248 6.48 -11.68 -0.01
CA ASP A 248 7.82 -11.63 -0.60
C ASP A 248 7.84 -12.19 -2.03
N VAL A 249 7.19 -13.33 -2.27
CA VAL A 249 7.06 -13.90 -3.63
C VAL A 249 6.30 -12.95 -4.55
N LEU A 250 5.17 -12.38 -4.13
CA LEU A 250 4.38 -11.48 -4.97
C LEU A 250 5.11 -10.17 -5.24
N THR A 251 5.80 -9.60 -4.25
CA THR A 251 6.61 -8.40 -4.46
C THR A 251 7.87 -8.68 -5.28
N TYR A 252 8.34 -9.92 -5.35
CA TYR A 252 9.39 -10.33 -6.29
C TYR A 252 8.94 -10.34 -7.76
N HIS A 253 7.63 -10.44 -8.02
CA HIS A 253 7.09 -10.34 -9.38
C HIS A 253 6.86 -8.89 -9.84
N VAL A 254 7.03 -7.92 -8.95
CA VAL A 254 6.72 -6.51 -9.20
C VAL A 254 8.02 -5.73 -9.29
N VAL A 255 8.18 -4.93 -10.34
CA VAL A 255 9.29 -4.00 -10.53
C VAL A 255 8.74 -2.58 -10.53
N ASP A 256 9.43 -1.67 -9.85
CA ASP A 256 9.08 -0.25 -9.88
C ASP A 256 9.46 0.36 -11.24
N GLY A 257 8.54 1.12 -11.84
CA GLY A 257 8.71 1.72 -13.16
C GLY A 257 7.98 0.97 -14.27
N GLU A 258 7.77 1.66 -15.39
CA GLU A 258 7.26 1.07 -16.61
C GLU A 258 8.43 0.52 -17.44
N VAL A 259 8.51 -0.80 -17.56
CA VAL A 259 9.55 -1.50 -18.31
C VAL A 259 8.86 -2.31 -19.42
N THR A 260 8.79 -1.72 -20.61
CA THR A 260 8.28 -2.40 -21.81
C THR A 260 9.24 -3.50 -22.26
N ALA A 261 8.77 -4.48 -23.01
CA ALA A 261 9.63 -5.56 -23.52
C ALA A 261 10.81 -5.05 -24.35
N SER A 262 10.63 -3.93 -25.06
CA SER A 262 11.71 -3.27 -25.79
C SER A 262 12.85 -2.79 -24.89
N GLN A 263 12.53 -2.38 -23.66
CA GLN A 263 13.50 -1.97 -22.64
C GLN A 263 14.07 -3.19 -21.91
N VAL A 264 13.25 -4.21 -21.65
CA VAL A 264 13.68 -5.47 -21.00
C VAL A 264 14.83 -6.12 -21.78
N VAL A 265 14.79 -6.12 -23.12
CA VAL A 265 15.87 -6.70 -23.96
C VAL A 265 17.22 -5.99 -23.78
N GLY A 266 17.23 -4.74 -23.32
CA GLY A 266 18.45 -3.99 -23.03
C GLY A 266 18.96 -4.15 -21.59
N LEU A 267 18.21 -4.83 -20.73
CA LEU A 267 18.53 -5.02 -19.31
C LEU A 267 19.08 -6.42 -19.07
N SER A 268 20.13 -6.50 -18.25
CA SER A 268 20.61 -7.78 -17.70
C SER A 268 19.92 -8.14 -16.38
N GLU A 269 19.35 -7.15 -15.69
CA GLU A 269 18.63 -7.35 -14.44
C GLU A 269 17.62 -6.22 -14.18
N ALA A 270 16.59 -6.53 -13.39
CA ALA A 270 15.65 -5.56 -12.83
C ALA A 270 15.51 -5.79 -11.33
N VAL A 271 15.49 -4.71 -10.54
CA VAL A 271 15.30 -4.79 -9.10
C VAL A 271 13.80 -4.88 -8.80
N ALA A 272 13.36 -5.98 -8.20
CA ALA A 272 11.98 -6.17 -7.80
C ALA A 272 11.65 -5.36 -6.54
N LYS A 273 10.37 -5.28 -6.19
CA LYS A 273 9.85 -4.48 -5.09
C LYS A 273 10.33 -4.97 -3.73
N ASN A 274 10.64 -6.26 -3.60
CA ASN A 274 11.29 -6.83 -2.42
C ASN A 274 12.81 -6.52 -2.34
N GLY A 275 13.36 -5.76 -3.27
CA GLY A 275 14.78 -5.40 -3.32
C GLY A 275 15.68 -6.45 -3.96
N VAL A 276 15.13 -7.61 -4.34
CA VAL A 276 15.89 -8.69 -4.97
C VAL A 276 15.91 -8.48 -6.49
N ALA A 277 17.08 -8.66 -7.09
CA ALA A 277 17.21 -8.56 -8.54
C ALA A 277 16.69 -9.80 -9.26
N ILE A 278 15.92 -9.59 -10.32
CA ILE A 278 15.50 -10.58 -11.30
C ILE A 278 16.53 -10.58 -12.43
N GLY A 279 17.15 -11.72 -12.70
CA GLY A 279 18.04 -11.86 -13.85
C GLY A 279 17.23 -11.90 -15.13
N ILE A 280 17.61 -11.09 -16.13
CA ILE A 280 16.92 -10.99 -17.41
C ILE A 280 17.89 -11.43 -18.51
N GLU A 281 17.48 -12.44 -19.27
CA GLU A 281 18.23 -12.95 -20.41
C GLU A 281 17.32 -13.02 -21.64
N VAL A 282 17.88 -12.87 -22.83
CA VAL A 282 17.14 -13.05 -24.08
C VAL A 282 17.71 -14.25 -24.81
N VAL A 283 16.92 -15.32 -24.88
CA VAL A 283 17.29 -16.58 -25.53
C VAL A 283 16.34 -16.79 -26.71
N ASP A 284 16.90 -16.92 -27.91
CA ASP A 284 16.15 -17.13 -29.16
C ASP A 284 15.04 -16.09 -29.43
N GLY A 285 15.22 -14.87 -28.93
CA GLY A 285 14.26 -13.77 -29.07
C GLY A 285 13.12 -13.78 -28.06
N ALA A 286 13.12 -14.70 -27.10
CA ALA A 286 12.22 -14.71 -25.94
C ALA A 286 12.96 -14.22 -24.68
N VAL A 287 12.26 -13.47 -23.83
CA VAL A 287 12.79 -13.04 -22.53
C VAL A 287 12.66 -14.20 -21.55
N VAL A 288 13.77 -14.53 -20.89
CA VAL A 288 13.89 -15.54 -19.84
C VAL A 288 14.30 -14.84 -18.55
N LEU A 289 13.50 -15.04 -17.50
CA LEU A 289 13.71 -14.54 -16.15
C LEU A 289 14.34 -15.64 -15.29
N ASN A 290 15.38 -15.29 -14.54
CA ASN A 290 16.15 -16.22 -13.68
C ASN A 290 16.57 -17.52 -14.39
N GLY A 291 16.82 -17.44 -15.71
CA GLY A 291 17.27 -18.56 -16.54
C GLY A 291 16.27 -19.71 -16.71
N THR A 292 15.05 -19.62 -16.15
CA THR A 292 14.08 -20.73 -16.12
C THR A 292 12.67 -20.35 -16.51
N VAL A 293 12.25 -19.11 -16.25
CA VAL A 293 10.88 -18.64 -16.47
C VAL A 293 10.80 -17.84 -17.76
N HIS A 294 9.89 -18.16 -18.67
CA HIS A 294 9.74 -17.49 -19.95
C HIS A 294 8.59 -16.49 -19.92
N VAL A 295 8.81 -15.34 -20.53
CA VAL A 295 7.74 -14.39 -20.81
C VAL A 295 6.98 -14.85 -22.06
N THR A 296 5.70 -15.15 -21.90
CA THR A 296 4.83 -15.68 -22.97
C THR A 296 4.05 -14.58 -23.69
N ILE A 297 3.64 -13.54 -22.98
CA ILE A 297 2.94 -12.37 -23.53
C ILE A 297 3.58 -11.13 -22.93
N THR A 298 3.89 -10.16 -23.77
CA THR A 298 4.52 -8.91 -23.35
C THR A 298 3.59 -7.72 -23.54
N ASP A 299 3.88 -6.64 -22.82
CA ASP A 299 3.31 -5.30 -23.05
C ASP A 299 1.79 -5.22 -22.94
N ILE A 300 1.19 -5.90 -21.95
CA ILE A 300 -0.21 -5.67 -21.60
C ILE A 300 -0.29 -4.34 -20.86
N VAL A 301 -0.84 -3.32 -21.51
CA VAL A 301 -0.93 -1.96 -20.98
C VAL A 301 -2.02 -1.87 -19.92
N ALA A 302 -1.62 -1.46 -18.73
CA ALA A 302 -2.50 -1.02 -17.65
C ALA A 302 -2.36 0.49 -17.46
N ASP A 303 -3.37 1.11 -16.89
CA ASP A 303 -3.34 2.56 -16.68
C ASP A 303 -2.30 2.98 -15.61
N ASN A 304 -1.92 2.06 -14.71
CA ASN A 304 -0.89 2.26 -13.68
C ASN A 304 0.37 1.40 -13.90
N GLY A 305 0.59 0.86 -15.10
CA GLY A 305 1.76 0.04 -15.38
C GLY A 305 1.69 -0.87 -16.60
N VAL A 306 2.56 -1.88 -16.63
CA VAL A 306 2.62 -2.89 -17.68
C VAL A 306 2.63 -4.29 -17.07
N ILE A 307 1.91 -5.22 -17.68
CA ILE A 307 1.94 -6.64 -17.31
C ILE A 307 2.66 -7.44 -18.39
N HIS A 308 3.59 -8.31 -17.95
CA HIS A 308 4.23 -9.34 -18.76
C HIS A 308 3.81 -10.71 -18.23
N VAL A 309 3.19 -11.53 -19.06
CA VAL A 309 2.70 -12.84 -18.67
C VAL A 309 3.83 -13.85 -18.71
N ILE A 310 3.97 -14.65 -17.65
CA ILE A 310 5.05 -15.63 -17.50
C ILE A 310 4.51 -17.07 -17.34
N ASP A 311 5.31 -18.05 -17.76
CA ASP A 311 4.98 -19.49 -17.70
C ASP A 311 5.43 -20.18 -16.40
N GLY A 312 6.05 -19.45 -15.47
CA GLY A 312 6.54 -19.97 -14.20
C GLY A 312 6.44 -18.93 -13.09
N VAL A 313 6.34 -19.38 -11.85
CA VAL A 313 6.31 -18.47 -10.68
C VAL A 313 7.75 -18.14 -10.28
N LEU A 314 8.06 -16.85 -10.19
CA LEU A 314 9.33 -16.34 -9.69
C LEU A 314 9.38 -16.52 -8.16
N VAL A 315 10.17 -17.49 -7.71
CA VAL A 315 10.47 -17.65 -6.28
C VAL A 315 11.79 -16.92 -5.99
N PRO A 316 11.82 -15.99 -5.02
CA PRO A 316 13.05 -15.30 -4.67
C PRO A 316 14.10 -16.31 -4.19
N PRO A 317 15.37 -16.15 -4.58
CA PRO A 317 16.44 -17.01 -4.08
C PRO A 317 16.58 -16.85 -2.56
N PRO A 318 16.99 -17.92 -1.84
CA PRO A 318 17.21 -17.84 -0.41
C PRO A 318 18.29 -16.82 -0.07
N THR A 319 18.15 -16.18 1.09
CA THR A 319 19.14 -15.22 1.58
C THR A 319 20.47 -15.90 1.90
N ILE A 320 21.55 -15.13 2.02
CA ILE A 320 22.87 -15.68 2.40
C ILE A 320 22.78 -16.37 3.77
N ALA A 321 22.04 -15.78 4.71
CA ALA A 321 21.82 -16.38 6.03
C ALA A 321 21.08 -17.72 5.94
N GLU A 322 20.03 -17.80 5.11
CA GLU A 322 19.29 -19.04 4.89
C GLU A 322 20.13 -20.12 4.20
N LEU A 323 20.94 -19.76 3.20
CA LEU A 323 21.86 -20.68 2.53
C LEU A 323 22.87 -21.26 3.53
N VAL A 324 23.49 -20.41 4.36
CA VAL A 324 24.42 -20.87 5.40
C VAL A 324 23.72 -21.72 6.46
N ALA A 325 22.44 -21.48 6.73
CA ALA A 325 21.67 -22.24 7.71
C ALA A 325 21.21 -23.61 7.21
N THR A 326 20.85 -23.72 5.93
CA THR A 326 20.20 -24.89 5.33
C THR A 326 21.14 -25.80 4.57
N ASP A 327 22.22 -25.28 4.00
CA ASP A 327 23.19 -26.09 3.26
C ASP A 327 24.12 -26.86 4.22
N PRO A 328 24.18 -28.20 4.12
CA PRO A 328 25.02 -29.02 5.00
C PRO A 328 26.52 -28.74 4.84
N ASP A 329 26.98 -28.22 3.70
CA ASP A 329 28.41 -27.99 3.43
C ASP A 329 28.96 -26.72 4.12
N PHE A 330 28.08 -25.91 4.74
CA PHE A 330 28.43 -24.69 5.47
C PHE A 330 28.27 -24.81 6.99
N SER A 331 28.23 -26.03 7.53
CA SER A 331 27.95 -26.25 8.96
C SER A 331 28.97 -25.57 9.90
N THR A 332 30.25 -25.55 9.52
CA THR A 332 31.34 -24.87 10.25
C THR A 332 31.24 -23.35 10.11
N LEU A 333 30.90 -22.87 8.91
CA LEU A 333 30.69 -21.44 8.66
C LEU A 333 29.52 -20.91 9.50
N ARG A 334 28.41 -21.65 9.57
CA ARG A 334 27.26 -21.31 10.42
C ARG A 334 27.68 -21.14 11.88
N ALA A 335 28.41 -22.11 12.43
CA ALA A 335 28.91 -22.02 13.81
C ALA A 335 29.83 -20.81 14.02
N ALA A 336 30.68 -20.50 13.04
CA ALA A 336 31.55 -19.32 13.07
C ALA A 336 30.76 -18.00 13.04
N VAL A 337 29.76 -17.89 12.17
CA VAL A 337 28.86 -16.72 12.08
C VAL A 337 28.09 -16.51 13.37
N GLU A 338 27.55 -17.58 13.96
CA GLU A 338 26.86 -17.55 15.25
C GLU A 338 27.79 -17.10 16.38
N ALA A 339 29.00 -17.65 16.46
CA ALA A 339 29.99 -17.26 17.47
C ALA A 339 30.43 -15.79 17.33
N ALA A 340 30.55 -15.29 16.09
CA ALA A 340 30.84 -13.88 15.81
C ALA A 340 29.64 -12.96 16.06
N GLY A 341 28.41 -13.50 16.08
CA GLY A 341 27.18 -12.71 16.17
C GLY A 341 26.90 -11.92 14.88
N LEU A 342 27.29 -12.45 13.72
CA LEU A 342 27.10 -11.81 12.42
C LEU A 342 25.84 -12.27 11.69
N GLY A 343 24.99 -13.09 12.33
CA GLY A 343 23.76 -13.61 11.73
C GLY A 343 22.83 -12.52 11.21
N GLU A 344 22.55 -11.50 12.03
CA GLU A 344 21.72 -10.36 11.62
C GLU A 344 22.35 -9.54 10.48
N ALA A 345 23.68 -9.42 10.47
CA ALA A 345 24.39 -8.69 9.40
C ALA A 345 24.31 -9.43 8.06
N LEU A 346 24.35 -10.77 8.07
CA LEU A 346 24.17 -11.60 6.87
C LEU A 346 22.72 -11.70 6.41
N ALA A 347 21.77 -11.47 7.31
CA ALA A 347 20.34 -11.40 7.01
C ALA A 347 19.87 -9.98 6.62
N GLY A 348 20.73 -8.97 6.72
CA GLY A 348 20.39 -7.59 6.36
C GLY A 348 20.25 -7.39 4.85
N ASP A 349 19.59 -6.29 4.46
CA ASP A 349 19.09 -6.03 3.11
C ASP A 349 20.14 -5.92 1.98
N GLY A 350 21.45 -5.99 2.29
CA GLY A 350 22.49 -5.99 1.27
C GLY A 350 22.44 -4.78 0.33
N PRO A 351 23.12 -4.80 -0.82
CA PRO A 351 23.76 -5.96 -1.46
C PRO A 351 25.12 -6.33 -0.86
N PHE A 352 25.36 -7.63 -0.65
CA PHE A 352 26.65 -8.20 -0.22
C PHE A 352 27.05 -9.38 -1.10
N THR A 353 28.35 -9.63 -1.20
CA THR A 353 28.93 -10.84 -1.80
C THR A 353 29.79 -11.54 -0.76
N VAL A 354 29.46 -12.78 -0.40
CA VAL A 354 30.20 -13.54 0.62
C VAL A 354 30.95 -14.69 -0.04
N PHE A 355 32.27 -14.70 0.13
CA PHE A 355 33.12 -15.84 -0.21
C PHE A 355 33.01 -16.88 0.90
N ALA A 356 31.96 -17.69 0.86
CA ALA A 356 31.67 -18.69 1.88
C ALA A 356 32.63 -19.90 1.79
N PRO A 357 33.55 -20.11 2.76
CA PRO A 357 34.35 -21.33 2.81
C PRO A 357 33.48 -22.54 3.17
N THR A 358 33.67 -23.64 2.44
CA THR A 358 33.02 -24.93 2.77
C THR A 358 33.69 -25.60 3.96
N ASP A 359 33.01 -26.58 4.55
CA ASP A 359 33.58 -27.44 5.61
C ASP A 359 34.91 -28.09 5.18
N ALA A 360 35.04 -28.44 3.90
CA ALA A 360 36.29 -28.97 3.35
C ALA A 360 37.43 -27.93 3.29
N ALA A 361 37.11 -26.64 3.19
CA ALA A 361 38.10 -25.57 3.30
C ALA A 361 38.55 -25.37 4.75
N PHE A 362 37.61 -25.39 5.71
CA PHE A 362 37.95 -25.37 7.14
C PHE A 362 38.80 -26.55 7.57
N ALA A 363 38.55 -27.75 7.03
CA ALA A 363 39.33 -28.94 7.32
C ALA A 363 40.81 -28.86 6.88
N LYS A 364 41.18 -27.88 6.04
CA LYS A 364 42.59 -27.63 5.65
C LYS A 364 43.34 -26.79 6.69
N ILE A 365 42.64 -26.15 7.62
CA ILE A 365 43.22 -25.36 8.71
C ILE A 365 43.60 -26.33 9.84
N PRO A 366 44.79 -26.23 10.46
CA PRO A 366 45.12 -27.02 11.63
C PRO A 366 44.08 -26.84 12.74
N GLU A 367 43.61 -27.94 13.34
CA GLU A 367 42.50 -27.93 14.30
C GLU A 367 42.75 -27.00 15.49
N ALA A 368 44.00 -26.93 15.98
CA ALA A 368 44.38 -26.03 17.06
C ALA A 368 44.20 -24.55 16.70
N ASP A 369 44.51 -24.18 15.45
CA ASP A 369 44.39 -22.80 14.97
C ASP A 369 42.91 -22.43 14.74
N LEU A 370 42.12 -23.38 14.22
CA LEU A 370 40.67 -23.18 14.05
C LEU A 370 39.96 -23.01 15.39
N GLN A 371 40.28 -23.85 16.39
CA GLN A 371 39.70 -23.72 17.74
C GLN A 371 40.12 -22.40 18.40
N ALA A 372 41.37 -21.98 18.23
CA ALA A 372 41.84 -20.68 18.71
C ALA A 372 41.07 -19.52 18.06
N LEU A 373 40.85 -19.58 16.75
CA LEU A 373 40.09 -18.57 16.01
C LEU A 373 38.62 -18.53 16.45
N LEU A 374 37.96 -19.68 16.62
CA LEU A 374 36.56 -19.75 17.07
C LEU A 374 36.38 -19.25 18.51
N ALA A 375 37.41 -19.32 19.35
CA ALA A 375 37.39 -18.80 20.71
C ALA A 375 37.63 -17.28 20.79
N ASP A 376 38.25 -16.68 19.79
CA ASP A 376 38.51 -15.24 19.72
C ASP A 376 37.48 -14.55 18.81
N LYS A 377 36.43 -14.00 19.44
CA LYS A 377 35.35 -13.31 18.75
C LYS A 377 35.83 -12.13 17.87
N ALA A 378 36.84 -11.38 18.32
CA ALA A 378 37.32 -10.22 17.57
C ALA A 378 38.05 -10.67 16.30
N ALA A 379 38.97 -11.61 16.43
CA ALA A 379 39.68 -12.18 15.29
C ALA A 379 38.74 -12.89 14.30
N LEU A 380 37.75 -13.62 14.82
CA LEU A 380 36.75 -14.29 13.98
C LEU A 380 35.89 -13.29 13.19
N THR A 381 35.49 -12.19 13.83
CA THR A 381 34.73 -11.11 13.17
C THR A 381 35.55 -10.47 12.05
N ASP A 382 36.83 -10.16 12.30
CA ASP A 382 37.73 -9.61 11.29
C ASP A 382 37.92 -10.57 10.09
N VAL A 383 38.08 -11.87 10.35
CA VAL A 383 38.21 -12.88 9.29
C VAL A 383 36.91 -13.00 8.49
N LEU A 384 35.75 -13.08 9.14
CA LEU A 384 34.47 -13.24 8.44
C LEU A 384 34.10 -11.99 7.64
N THR A 385 34.34 -10.80 8.17
CA THR A 385 34.12 -9.54 7.45
C THR A 385 35.09 -9.39 6.26
N TYR A 386 36.29 -9.96 6.32
CA TYR A 386 37.19 -10.02 5.16
C TYR A 386 36.68 -10.91 4.02
N HIS A 387 35.85 -11.92 4.32
CA HIS A 387 35.20 -12.76 3.31
C HIS A 387 33.94 -12.13 2.73
N ALA A 388 33.48 -11.00 3.26
CA ALA A 388 32.32 -10.28 2.77
C ALA A 388 32.73 -9.00 2.02
N LEU A 389 32.25 -8.85 0.78
CA LEU A 389 32.36 -7.63 0.02
C LEU A 389 31.04 -6.86 0.05
N THR A 390 31.14 -5.55 0.03
CA THR A 390 30.00 -4.68 -0.25
C THR A 390 29.68 -4.68 -1.74
N GLY A 391 28.39 -4.71 -2.07
CA GLY A 391 27.93 -4.86 -3.44
C GLY A 391 27.72 -6.32 -3.85
N ARG A 392 26.92 -6.51 -4.90
CA ARG A 392 26.69 -7.80 -5.55
C ARG A 392 27.69 -7.93 -6.71
N HIS A 393 28.51 -8.96 -6.67
CA HIS A 393 29.50 -9.27 -7.70
C HIS A 393 29.27 -10.70 -8.18
N LEU A 394 28.95 -10.87 -9.46
CA LEU A 394 28.74 -12.20 -10.04
C LEU A 394 30.09 -12.87 -10.34
N ALA A 395 30.12 -14.21 -10.37
CA ALA A 395 31.36 -14.96 -10.61
C ALA A 395 32.05 -14.57 -11.93
N ALA A 396 31.27 -14.22 -12.97
CA ALA A 396 31.79 -13.74 -14.25
C ALA A 396 32.57 -12.42 -14.13
N GLU A 397 32.18 -11.55 -13.19
CA GLU A 397 32.82 -10.25 -12.94
C GLU A 397 34.07 -10.41 -12.08
N VAL A 398 34.03 -11.34 -11.12
CA VAL A 398 35.16 -11.62 -10.21
C VAL A 398 36.30 -12.37 -10.93
N THR A 399 35.98 -13.22 -11.90
CA THR A 399 36.97 -14.04 -12.63
C THR A 399 37.61 -13.34 -13.84
N GLY A 400 37.09 -12.19 -14.27
CA GLY A 400 37.60 -11.40 -15.40
C GLY A 400 38.73 -10.42 -15.07
N VAL A 401 39.09 -10.27 -13.79
CA VAL A 401 40.11 -9.30 -13.36
C VAL A 401 41.51 -9.88 -13.54
N THR A 402 42.15 -9.59 -14.67
CA THR A 402 43.62 -9.68 -14.77
C THR A 402 44.22 -8.72 -13.75
N TYR A 403 44.93 -9.26 -12.76
CA TYR A 403 45.71 -8.45 -11.81
C TYR A 403 46.54 -7.41 -12.55
N LEU A 404 46.24 -6.12 -12.34
CA LEU A 404 47.16 -5.05 -12.69
C LEU A 404 48.37 -5.19 -11.73
N THR A 405 49.44 -5.75 -12.28
CA THR A 405 50.76 -5.91 -11.66
C THR A 405 51.37 -4.60 -11.20
#